data_AF-A0A535S0P8-F1
#
_entry.id   AF-A0A535S0P8-F1
#
_cell.length_a   1.000
_cell.length_b   1.000
_cell.length_c   1.000
_cell.angle_alpha   90.00
_cell.angle_beta   90.00
_cell.angle_gamma   90.00
#
_symmetry.space_group_name_H-M   'P 1'
#
loop_
_entity.id
_entity.type
_entity.pdbx_description
1 polymer ?
#
loop_
_entity_poly.entity_id
_entity_poly.type
_entity_poly.pdbx_seq_one_letter_code
_entity_poly.pdbx_strand_id
1 'polypeptide(L)' 'MVTFGGGPRLCIGVHFATIEVKMLAAHVLRSYHLEPISEQPPGQSGFIATVIPNGIPMRGNSTQAICACLQ' A
#
# COMPACT_ATOMS: atom_id res chain seq x y z
N MET A 1 -10.05 6.88 -12.89
CA MET A 1 -8.76 6.19 -12.70
C MET A 1 -8.24 5.85 -14.09
N VAL A 2 -7.35 6.67 -14.67
CA VAL A 2 -6.83 6.44 -16.05
C VAL A 2 -5.75 5.33 -16.09
N THR A 3 -5.30 4.87 -14.92
CA THR A 3 -4.22 3.87 -14.76
C THR A 3 -4.57 2.48 -15.28
N PHE A 4 -5.86 2.18 -15.46
CA PHE A 4 -6.34 0.88 -15.97
C PHE A 4 -6.88 0.96 -17.41
N GLY A 5 -6.62 2.08 -18.10
CA GLY A 5 -7.16 2.33 -19.44
C GLY A 5 -8.63 2.77 -19.43
N GLY A 6 -9.29 2.64 -20.59
CA GLY A 6 -10.69 3.01 -20.80
C GLY A 6 -11.23 2.49 -22.14
N GLY A 7 -12.55 2.52 -22.30
CA GLY A 7 -13.22 1.99 -23.50
C GLY A 7 -13.14 0.47 -23.62
N PRO A 8 -13.18 -0.10 -24.84
CA PRO A 8 -13.23 -1.56 -25.06
C PRO A 8 -11.96 -2.32 -24.63
N ARG A 9 -10.87 -1.61 -24.32
CA ARG A 9 -9.64 -2.18 -23.74
C ARG A 9 -9.44 -1.81 -22.27
N LEU A 10 -10.53 -1.56 -21.55
CA LEU A 10 -10.45 -1.41 -20.10
C LEU A 10 -9.83 -2.68 -19.47
N CYS A 11 -8.93 -2.50 -18.51
CA CYS A 11 -8.31 -3.62 -17.82
C CYS A 11 -9.37 -4.57 -17.24
N ILE A 12 -9.36 -5.83 -17.68
CA ILE A 12 -10.26 -6.88 -17.17
C ILE A 12 -10.10 -7.08 -15.65
N GLY A 13 -8.92 -6.77 -15.11
CA GLY A 13 -8.58 -6.86 -13.70
C GLY A 13 -8.95 -5.65 -12.84
N VAL A 14 -9.64 -4.63 -13.37
CA VAL A 14 -9.89 -3.37 -12.62
C VAL A 14 -10.62 -3.60 -11.30
N HIS A 15 -11.61 -4.50 -11.28
CA HIS A 15 -12.36 -4.82 -10.06
C HIS A 15 -11.51 -5.62 -9.07
N PHE A 16 -10.73 -6.58 -9.57
CA PHE A 16 -9.82 -7.38 -8.76
C PHE A 16 -8.77 -6.49 -8.07
N ALA A 17 -8.06 -5.65 -8.83
CA ALA A 17 -7.06 -4.74 -8.28
C ALA A 17 -7.66 -3.76 -7.26
N THR A 18 -8.89 -3.29 -7.49
CA THR A 18 -9.59 -2.42 -6.53
C THR A 18 -9.88 -3.13 -5.21
N ILE A 19 -10.28 -4.40 -5.26
CA ILE A 19 -10.55 -5.19 -4.06
C ILE A 19 -9.24 -5.48 -3.32
N GLU A 20 -8.20 -5.92 -4.02
CA GLU A 20 -6.89 -6.20 -3.39
C GLU A 20 -6.34 -4.99 -2.64
N VAL A 21 -6.27 -3.82 -3.30
CA VAL A 21 -5.73 -2.61 -2.66
C VAL A 21 -6.52 -2.22 -1.43
N LYS A 22 -7.86 -2.30 -1.49
CA LYS A 22 -8.72 -1.98 -0.34
C LYS A 22 -8.56 -2.98 0.79
N MET A 23 -8.53 -4.28 0.48
CA MET A 23 -8.36 -5.32 1.50
C MET A 23 -6.99 -5.24 2.16
N LEU A 24 -5.93 -5.06 1.38
CA LEU A 24 -4.58 -4.88 1.88
C LEU A 24 -4.48 -3.65 2.78
N ALA A 25 -4.98 -2.48 2.31
CA ALA A 25 -4.97 -1.26 3.11
C ALA A 25 -5.76 -1.42 4.42
N ALA A 26 -6.96 -2.00 4.35
CA ALA A 26 -7.78 -2.22 5.53
C ALA A 26 -7.16 -3.23 6.51
N HIS A 27 -6.45 -4.24 6.03
CA HIS A 27 -5.73 -5.19 6.88
C HIS A 27 -4.54 -4.52 7.56
N VAL A 28 -3.68 -3.85 6.78
CA VAL A 28 -2.47 -3.19 7.27
C VAL A 28 -2.82 -2.13 8.32
N LEU A 29 -3.79 -1.26 8.05
CA LEU A 29 -4.19 -0.18 8.95
C LEU A 29 -4.87 -0.67 10.23
N ARG A 30 -5.49 -1.85 10.23
CA ARG A 30 -6.10 -2.44 11.43
C ARG A 30 -5.09 -3.20 12.28
N SER A 31 -4.16 -3.90 11.64
CA SER A 31 -3.22 -4.79 12.31
C SER A 31 -1.94 -4.10 12.78
N TYR A 32 -1.58 -2.95 12.21
CA TYR A 32 -0.33 -2.25 12.49
C TYR A 32 -0.54 -0.74 12.67
N HIS A 33 0.16 -0.18 13.65
CA HIS A 33 0.47 1.24 13.71
C HIS A 33 1.76 1.48 12.94
N LEU A 34 1.69 2.27 11.86
CA LEU A 34 2.82 2.53 10.97
C LEU A 34 3.41 3.91 11.23
N GLU A 35 4.72 3.96 11.42
CA GLU A 35 5.49 5.21 11.53
C GLU A 35 6.61 5.24 10.48
N PRO A 36 6.81 6.35 9.76
CA PRO A 36 7.92 6.48 8.83
C PRO A 36 9.25 6.44 9.59
N ILE A 37 10.24 5.73 9.05
CA ILE A 37 11.60 5.67 9.63
C ILE A 37 12.44 6.89 9.22
N SER A 38 12.05 7.55 8.15
CA SER A 38 12.79 8.61 7.49
C SER A 38 11.82 9.68 7.04
N GLU A 39 12.15 10.94 7.31
CA GLU A 39 11.40 12.13 6.87
C GLU A 39 11.67 12.47 5.39
N GLN A 40 12.62 11.76 4.75
CA GLN A 40 12.91 11.97 3.34
C GLN A 40 11.78 11.39 2.47
N PRO A 41 11.31 12.15 1.48
CA PRO A 41 10.33 11.63 0.53
C PRO A 41 10.93 10.44 -0.24
N PRO A 42 10.13 9.41 -0.56
CA PRO A 42 10.61 8.23 -1.25
C PRO A 42 11.18 8.64 -2.61
N GLY A 43 12.39 8.16 -2.92
CA GLY A 43 12.98 8.33 -4.24
C GLY A 43 12.12 7.62 -5.28
N GLN A 44 11.47 8.37 -6.15
CA GLN A 44 10.73 7.82 -7.28
C GLN A 44 11.64 7.82 -8.50
N SER A 45 11.88 6.65 -9.08
CA SER A 45 12.71 6.47 -10.27
C SER A 45 11.96 5.63 -11.31
N GLY A 46 12.40 5.69 -12.57
CA GLY A 46 11.83 4.92 -13.67
C GLY A 46 11.01 5.77 -14.64
N PHE A 47 11.25 5.54 -15.94
CA PHE A 47 10.61 6.28 -17.03
C PHE A 47 9.28 5.65 -17.48
N ILE A 48 9.14 4.32 -17.37
CA ILE A 48 7.97 3.56 -17.85
C ILE A 48 7.02 3.21 -16.68
N ALA A 49 7.58 2.80 -15.55
CA ALA A 49 6.84 2.50 -14.33
C ALA A 49 7.55 3.15 -13.15
N THR A 50 6.78 3.71 -12.21
CA THR A 50 7.33 4.22 -10.96
C THR A 50 7.90 3.06 -10.16
N VAL A 51 9.20 3.15 -9.88
CA VAL A 51 9.95 2.22 -9.04
C VAL A 51 10.45 3.00 -7.83
N ILE A 52 10.28 2.40 -6.65
CA ILE A 52 10.86 2.89 -5.40
C ILE A 52 12.01 1.96 -5.07
N PRO A 53 13.27 2.31 -5.40
CA PRO A 53 14.40 1.37 -5.41
C PRO A 53 14.69 0.76 -4.03
N ASN A 54 14.36 1.48 -2.94
CA ASN A 54 14.57 1.02 -1.56
C ASN A 54 13.24 0.79 -0.80
N GLY A 55 12.11 0.79 -1.52
CA GLY A 55 10.78 0.77 -0.91
C GLY A 55 10.50 1.98 0.00
N ILE A 56 9.48 1.84 0.85
CA ILE A 56 9.08 2.84 1.85
C ILE A 56 9.33 2.22 3.23
N PRO A 57 10.46 2.52 3.89
CA PRO A 57 10.77 1.95 5.19
C PRO A 57 9.81 2.50 6.25
N MET A 58 8.99 1.61 6.81
CA MET A 58 8.02 1.92 7.86
C MET A 58 8.28 1.05 9.08
N ARG A 59 8.23 1.64 10.27
CA ARG A 59 8.18 0.94 11.55
C ARG A 59 6.74 0.51 11.78
N GLY A 60 6.50 -0.79 11.88
CA GLY A 60 5.18 -1.35 12.15
C GLY A 60 5.10 -1.92 13.55
N ASN A 61 4.29 -1.30 14.40
CA ASN A 61 3.97 -1.84 15.72
C ASN A 61 2.63 -2.59 15.61
N SER A 62 2.59 -3.89 15.90
CA SER A 62 1.36 -4.67 15.75
C SER A 62 0.33 -4.25 16.79
N THR A 63 -0.79 -3.67 16.35
CA THR A 63 -1.93 -3.32 17.20
C THR A 63 -2.61 -4.57 17.75
N GLN A 64 -2.49 -5.72 17.07
CA GLN A 64 -2.99 -7.00 17.56
C GLN A 64 -2.22 -7.47 18.80
N ALA A 65 -0.91 -7.18 18.90
CA ALA A 65 -0.15 -7.43 20.12
C ALA A 65 -0.55 -6.47 21.25
N ILE A 66 -0.91 -5.21 20.94
CA ILE A 66 -1.38 -4.23 21.94
C ILE A 66 -2.74 -4.66 22.49
N CYS A 67 -3.69 -5.05 21.64
CA CYS A 67 -4.99 -5.58 22.05
C CYS A 67 -4.89 -6.93 22.78
N ALA A 68 -3.95 -7.81 22.38
CA ALA A 68 -3.69 -9.08 23.09
C ALA A 68 -2.94 -8.89 24.43
N CYS A 69 -2.30 -7.75 24.64
CA CYS A 69 -1.65 -7.39 25.92
C CYS A 69 -2.58 -6.58 26.84
N LEU A 70 -3.64 -5.99 26.29
CA LEU A 70 -4.68 -5.25 27.03
C LEU A 70 -5.90 -6.11 27.44
N GLN A 71 -5.89 -7.40 27.11
CA GLN A 71 -6.93 -8.37 27.45
C GLN A 71 -6.33 -9.53 28.25
#